data_AF-W4VGP4-F1
#
_entry.id   AF-W4VGP4-F1
#
_cell.length_a   1.000
_cell.length_b   1.000
_cell.length_c   1.000
_cell.angle_alpha   90.00
_cell.angle_beta   90.00
_cell.angle_gamma   90.00
#
_symmetry.space_group_name_H-M   'P 1'
#
loop_
_entity.id
_entity.type
_entity.pdbx_description
1 polymer ?
#
loop_
_entity_poly.entity_id
_entity_poly.type
_entity_poly.pdbx_seq_one_letter_code
_entity_poly.pdbx_strand_id
1 'polypeptide(L)' 'MYDPTIEVRENMSIEEYRNGKSSAIHHFYEKLLKLKDLMNTKTGQSLANQRHQFMNHFLDQFYREIGE' A
#
# COMPACT_ATOMS: atom_id res chain seq x y z
N MET A 1 -3.28 -12.17 6.41
CA MET A 1 -3.71 -11.32 5.28
C MET A 1 -3.72 -9.86 5.71
N TYR A 2 -4.30 -9.57 6.88
CA TYR A 2 -4.09 -8.37 7.68
C TYR A 2 -3.70 -8.80 9.10
N ASP A 3 -2.88 -8.02 9.80
CA ASP A 3 -2.51 -8.25 11.20
C ASP A 3 -2.38 -6.89 11.90
N PRO A 4 -3.38 -6.47 12.69
CA PRO A 4 -3.39 -5.14 13.32
C PRO A 4 -2.34 -4.97 14.41
N THR A 5 -1.66 -6.05 14.82
CA THR A 5 -0.59 -5.98 15.84
C THR A 5 0.77 -5.58 15.26
N ILE A 6 0.90 -5.55 13.93
CA ILE A 6 2.12 -5.17 13.21
C ILE A 6 1.96 -3.71 12.78
N GLU A 7 2.93 -2.84 13.06
CA GLU A 7 2.87 -1.45 12.62
C GLU A 7 3.31 -1.29 11.14
N VAL A 8 2.75 -0.29 10.46
CA VAL A 8 3.17 0.11 9.11
C VAL A 8 4.57 0.73 9.17
N ARG A 9 5.52 0.19 8.40
CA ARG A 9 6.89 0.71 8.39
C ARG A 9 7.04 1.84 7.36
N GLU A 10 7.48 3.00 7.81
CA GLU A 10 7.70 4.15 6.92
C GLU A 10 9.06 4.13 6.24
N ASN A 11 10.10 3.72 6.98
CA ASN A 11 11.49 3.63 6.53
C ASN A 11 11.98 2.19 6.69
N MET A 12 12.52 1.61 5.61
CA MET A 12 13.00 0.22 5.59
C MET A 12 14.33 0.13 4.85
N SER A 13 15.26 -0.68 5.34
CA SER A 13 16.36 -1.18 4.52
C SER A 13 15.85 -2.18 3.47
N ILE A 14 16.65 -2.43 2.44
CA ILE A 14 16.32 -3.43 1.40
C ILE A 14 16.15 -4.82 2.03
N GLU A 15 16.95 -5.14 3.05
CA GLU A 15 16.91 -6.42 3.75
C GLU A 15 15.60 -6.56 4.57
N GLU A 16 15.22 -5.52 5.31
CA GLU A 16 13.96 -5.50 6.07
C GLU A 16 12.72 -5.50 5.16
N TYR A 17 12.80 -4.89 3.98
CA TYR A 17 11.73 -4.95 2.99
C TYR A 17 11.54 -6.37 2.44
N ARG A 18 12.63 -7.09 2.19
CA ARG A 18 12.60 -8.44 1.60
C ARG A 18 12.26 -9.53 2.62
N ASN A 19 12.76 -9.39 3.85
CA ASN A 19 12.72 -10.46 4.86
C ASN A 19 11.86 -10.12 6.09
N GLY A 20 11.44 -8.86 6.25
CA GLY A 20 10.64 -8.44 7.41
C GLY A 20 9.21 -8.95 7.34
N LYS A 21 8.64 -9.28 8.50
CA LYS A 21 7.23 -9.64 8.61
C LYS A 21 6.37 -8.41 8.31
N SER A 22 5.50 -8.51 7.30
CA SER A 22 4.51 -7.50 6.94
C SER A 22 3.23 -8.18 6.51
N SER A 23 2.09 -7.52 6.71
CA SER A 23 0.80 -8.00 6.22
C SER A 23 0.59 -7.55 4.76
N ALA A 24 -0.32 -8.21 4.04
CA ALA A 24 -0.62 -7.80 2.67
C ALA A 24 -1.18 -6.37 2.65
N ILE A 25 -1.99 -5.99 3.64
CA ILE A 25 -2.53 -4.64 3.79
C ILE A 25 -1.44 -3.63 4.12
N HIS A 26 -0.48 -3.96 4.99
CA HIS A 26 0.65 -3.05 5.24
C HIS A 26 1.47 -2.79 3.98
N HIS A 27 1.62 -3.78 3.10
CA HIS A 27 2.29 -3.56 1.81
C HIS A 27 1.61 -2.49 0.93
N PHE A 28 0.29 -2.30 1.05
CA PHE A 28 -0.40 -1.20 0.36
C PHE A 28 0.17 0.15 0.82
N TYR A 29 0.26 0.37 2.13
CA TYR A 29 0.75 1.63 2.70
C TYR A 29 2.27 1.79 2.59
N GLU A 30 3.03 0.72 2.83
CA GLU A 30 4.50 0.73 2.76
C GLU A 30 4.98 1.09 1.35
N LYS A 31 4.27 0.62 0.31
CA LYS A 31 4.73 0.72 -1.08
C LYS A 31 3.67 1.11 -2.10
N LEU A 32 2.60 0.31 -2.25
CA LEU A 32 1.74 0.41 -3.44
C LEU A 32 1.08 1.79 -3.57
N LEU A 33 0.65 2.37 -2.45
CA LEU A 33 0.02 3.69 -2.42
C LEU A 33 1.02 4.83 -2.70
N LYS A 34 2.32 4.61 -2.52
CA LYS A 34 3.39 5.59 -2.81
C LYS A 34 3.81 5.59 -4.29
N LEU A 35 3.50 4.54 -5.05
CA LEU A 35 3.97 4.40 -6.44
C LEU A 35 3.43 5.48 -7.38
N LYS A 36 2.24 6.04 -7.13
CA LYS A 36 1.66 7.08 -8.00
C LYS A 36 2.55 8.32 -8.13
N ASP A 37 3.29 8.65 -7.07
CA ASP A 37 4.14 9.84 -7.00
C ASP A 37 5.54 9.58 -7.56
N LEU A 38 5.88 8.31 -7.80
CA LEU A 38 7.15 7.86 -8.37
C LEU A 38 7.07 7.59 -9.89
N MET A 39 5.95 7.92 -10.53
CA MET A 39 5.79 7.73 -11.97
C MET A 39 6.64 8.72 -12.77
N ASN A 40 7.41 8.19 -13.72
CA ASN A 40 8.35 8.99 -14.52
C ASN A 40 7.71 9.80 -15.66
N THR A 41 6.46 9.52 -16.02
CA THR A 41 5.77 10.18 -17.13
C THR A 41 4.41 10.73 -16.70
N LYS A 42 3.97 11.82 -17.33
CA LYS A 42 2.65 12.43 -17.05
C LYS A 42 1.51 11.44 -17.28
N THR A 43 1.59 10.65 -18.34
CA THR A 43 0.61 9.59 -18.64
C THR A 43 0.64 8.50 -17.58
N GLY A 44 1.84 8.08 -17.14
CA GLY A 44 2.01 7.11 -16.05
C GLY A 44 1.40 7.60 -14.74
N GLN A 45 1.62 8.88 -14.40
CA GLN A 45 1.05 9.50 -13.21
C GLN A 45 -0.49 9.54 -13.27
N SER A 46 -1.06 9.92 -14.41
CA SER A 46 -2.52 9.92 -14.60
C SER A 46 -3.13 8.53 -14.41
N LEU A 47 -2.51 7.50 -15.00
CA LEU A 47 -2.97 6.12 -14.86
C LEU A 47 -2.77 5.59 -13.43
N ALA A 48 -1.65 5.93 -12.79
CA ALA A 48 -1.36 5.52 -11.43
C ALA A 48 -2.32 6.17 -10.43
N ASN A 49 -2.77 7.41 -10.65
CA ASN A 49 -3.80 8.05 -9.84
C ASN A 49 -5.14 7.30 -9.89
N GLN A 50 -5.59 6.89 -11.09
CA GLN A 50 -6.80 6.09 -11.24
C GLN A 50 -6.68 4.74 -10.52
N ARG A 51 -5.54 4.06 -10.66
CA ARG A 51 -5.28 2.79 -9.98
C ARG A 51 -5.17 2.95 -8.46
N HIS A 52 -4.61 4.06 -7.99
CA HIS A 52 -4.52 4.39 -6.58
C HIS A 52 -5.91 4.60 -5.95
N GLN A 53 -6.82 5.28 -6.64
CA GLN A 53 -8.21 5.41 -6.18
C GLN A 53 -8.90 4.05 -6.03
N PHE A 54 -8.71 3.13 -6.99
CA PHE A 54 -9.24 1.78 -6.88
C PHE A 54 -8.68 1.03 -5.66
N MET A 55 -7.37 1.15 -5.39
CA MET A 55 -6.76 0.54 -4.21
C MET A 55 -7.34 1.10 -2.90
N ASN A 56 -7.59 2.41 -2.81
CA ASN A 56 -8.23 3.00 -1.63
C ASN A 56 -9.66 2.47 -1.45
N HIS A 57 -10.46 2.36 -2.51
CA HIS A 57 -11.80 1.79 -2.42
C HIS A 57 -11.81 0.33 -1.97
N PHE A 58 -10.84 -0.47 -2.44
CA PHE A 58 -10.65 -1.83 -1.97
C PHE A 58 -10.33 -1.85 -0.47
N LEU A 59 -9.41 -1.00 0.00
CA LEU A 59 -9.07 -0.90 1.42
C LEU A 59 -10.27 -0.48 2.27
N ASP A 60 -11.01 0.54 1.84
CA ASP A 60 -12.22 0.99 2.54
C ASP A 60 -13.27 -0.12 2.66
N GLN A 61 -13.43 -0.93 1.62
CA GLN A 61 -14.32 -2.09 1.64
C GLN A 61 -13.79 -3.18 2.57
N PHE A 62 -12.49 -3.44 2.52
CA PHE A 62 -11.83 -4.42 3.37
C PHE A 62 -12.00 -4.09 4.86
N TYR A 63 -11.75 -2.85 5.29
CA TYR A 63 -11.92 -2.42 6.68
C TYR A 63 -13.37 -2.53 7.15
N ARG A 64 -14.33 -2.15 6.30
CA ARG A 64 -15.77 -2.34 6.56
C ARG A 64 -16.16 -3.81 6.76
N GLU A 65 -15.56 -4.73 6.00
CA GLU A 65 -15.83 -6.17 6.11
C GLU A 65 -15.26 -6.79 7.39
N ILE A 66 -14.12 -6.29 7.87
CA ILE A 66 -13.48 -6.80 9.10
C ILE A 66 -13.93 -6.07 10.38
N GLY A 67 -14.69 -4.98 10.25
CA GLY A 67 -15.28 -4.25 11.39
C GLY A 67 -14.34 -3.25 12.05
N GLU A 68 -13.37 -2.70 11.31
CA GLU A 68 -12.52 -1.58 11.72
C GLU A 68 -12.95 -0.25 11.08
#